data_AF-A0A920H1C5-F1
#
_entry.id   AF-A0A920H1C5-F1
#
_cell.length_a   1.000
_cell.length_b   1.000
_cell.length_c   1.000
_cell.angle_alpha   90.00
_cell.angle_beta   90.00
_cell.angle_gamma   90.00
#
_symmetry.space_group_name_H-M   'P 1'
#
loop_
_entity.id
_entity.type
_entity.pdbx_description
1 polymer ?
#
loop_
_entity_poly.entity_id
_entity_poly.type
_entity_poly.pdbx_seq_one_letter_code
_entity_poly.pdbx_strand_id
1 'polypeptide(L)'
;MESRGVDVPEDDVLVRETLDRLILDSIQLQLADRYGVRIPDQQLDESMTRLAQRNGLSLEQFRVALEQSGQSYAIARESLRDDLAIQRVQQGNVMRNINITEQEIDNFLATEEGETLTQPEYRVVQALLSTSRNEDALVVAEKERFVDDVLATVQSGTPFEEAVSITQPFVFSG
;
A
#
# COMPACT_ATOMS: atom_id res chain seq x y z
N MET A 1 -9.24 31.41 -5.88
CA MET A 1 -9.51 29.96 -5.99
C MET A 1 -10.32 29.79 -7.25
N GLU A 2 -9.61 29.61 -8.37
CA GLU A 2 -10.20 29.46 -9.69
C GLU A 2 -11.03 28.17 -9.74
N SER A 3 -12.33 28.36 -9.95
CA SER A 3 -13.32 27.32 -10.17
C SER A 3 -12.91 26.53 -11.41
N ARG A 4 -12.50 25.28 -11.25
CA ARG A 4 -12.50 24.33 -12.37
C ARG A 4 -13.94 24.23 -12.87
N GLY A 5 -14.21 24.83 -14.02
CA GLY A 5 -15.49 24.79 -14.71
C GLY A 5 -15.82 23.37 -15.16
N VAL A 6 -16.40 22.61 -14.25
CA VAL A 6 -17.22 21.46 -14.62
C VAL A 6 -18.61 22.03 -14.80
N ASP A 7 -19.05 22.15 -16.06
CA ASP A 7 -20.46 22.37 -16.38
C ASP A 7 -21.25 21.32 -15.61
N VAL A 8 -22.14 21.77 -14.71
CA VAL A 8 -23.06 20.87 -14.04
C VAL A 8 -23.87 20.20 -15.16
N PRO A 9 -23.86 18.86 -15.26
CA PRO A 9 -24.59 18.18 -16.32
C PRO A 9 -26.05 18.64 -16.32
N GLU A 10 -26.66 18.74 -17.50
CA GLU A 10 -28.06 19.13 -17.64
C GLU A 10 -28.93 18.29 -16.70
N ASP A 11 -29.92 18.90 -16.05
CA ASP A 11 -30.70 18.28 -14.97
C ASP A 11 -31.29 16.91 -15.36
N ASP A 12 -31.62 16.70 -16.63
CA ASP A 12 -32.11 15.43 -17.17
C ASP A 12 -31.04 14.33 -17.20
N VAL A 13 -29.78 14.68 -17.46
CA VAL A 13 -28.64 13.76 -17.39
C VAL A 13 -28.41 13.33 -15.95
N LEU A 14 -28.42 14.28 -15.01
CA LEU A 14 -28.23 13.98 -13.58
C LEU A 14 -29.31 13.05 -13.03
N VAL A 15 -30.58 13.28 -13.41
CA VAL A 15 -31.70 12.42 -13.02
C VAL A 15 -31.52 11.01 -13.59
N ARG A 16 -31.10 10.90 -14.85
CA ARG A 16 -30.87 9.62 -15.51
C ARG A 16 -29.75 8.83 -14.85
N GLU A 17 -28.60 9.45 -14.63
CA GLU A 17 -27.44 8.80 -13.98
C GLU A 17 -27.77 8.36 -12.55
N THR A 18 -28.51 9.17 -11.81
CA THR A 18 -28.97 8.80 -10.46
C THR A 18 -29.92 7.60 -10.51
N LEU A 19 -30.87 7.59 -11.45
CA LEU A 19 -31.78 6.46 -11.62
C LEU A 19 -31.04 5.18 -11.99
N ASP A 20 -30.12 5.25 -12.95
CA ASP A 20 -29.30 4.11 -13.36
C ASP A 20 -28.48 3.55 -12.19
N ARG A 21 -27.92 4.43 -11.35
CA ARG A 21 -27.24 4.03 -10.11
C ARG A 21 -28.16 3.32 -9.14
N LEU A 22 -29.36 3.87 -8.88
CA LEU A 22 -30.34 3.24 -7.98
C LEU A 22 -30.82 1.88 -8.50
N ILE A 23 -30.95 1.73 -9.82
CA ILE A 23 -31.28 0.44 -10.46
C ILE A 23 -30.16 -0.57 -10.21
N LEU A 24 -28.91 -0.18 -10.44
CA LEU A 24 -27.74 -1.03 -10.18
C LEU A 24 -27.63 -1.46 -8.71
N ASP A 25 -27.76 -0.51 -7.78
CA ASP A 25 -27.71 -0.77 -6.35
C ASP A 25 -28.82 -1.75 -5.94
N SER A 26 -30.04 -1.56 -6.45
CA SER A 26 -31.17 -2.48 -6.21
C SER A 26 -30.89 -3.90 -6.71
N ILE A 27 -30.32 -4.05 -7.92
CA ILE A 27 -29.95 -5.35 -8.47
C ILE A 27 -28.87 -6.01 -7.61
N GLN A 28 -27.87 -5.25 -7.17
CA GLN A 28 -26.77 -5.76 -6.35
C GLN A 28 -27.23 -6.18 -4.96
N LEU A 29 -28.17 -5.46 -4.34
CA LEU A 29 -28.78 -5.85 -3.07
C LEU A 29 -29.64 -7.12 -3.19
N GLN A 30 -30.43 -7.26 -4.26
CA GLN A 30 -31.17 -8.49 -4.53
C GLN A 30 -30.22 -9.69 -4.70
N LEU A 31 -29.07 -9.46 -5.33
CA LEU A 31 -28.04 -10.47 -5.50
C LEU A 31 -27.35 -10.82 -4.16
N ALA A 32 -27.14 -9.81 -3.30
CA ALA A 32 -26.61 -10.00 -1.96
C ALA A 32 -27.52 -10.92 -1.15
N ASP A 33 -28.83 -10.67 -1.14
CA ASP A 33 -29.79 -11.50 -0.42
C ASP A 33 -29.86 -12.91 -1.01
N ARG A 34 -29.89 -13.06 -2.34
CA ARG A 34 -29.85 -14.36 -3.02
C ARG A 34 -28.64 -15.20 -2.64
N TYR A 35 -27.47 -14.57 -2.48
CA TYR A 35 -26.23 -15.25 -2.07
C TYR A 35 -26.07 -15.34 -0.55
N GLY A 36 -27.05 -14.92 0.24
CA GLY A 36 -27.01 -14.98 1.69
C GLY A 36 -25.95 -14.06 2.31
N VAL A 37 -25.59 -12.96 1.64
CA VAL A 37 -24.67 -11.96 2.18
C VAL A 37 -25.29 -11.31 3.41
N ARG A 38 -24.62 -11.46 4.56
CA ARG A 38 -24.99 -10.83 5.83
C ARG A 38 -23.83 -10.00 6.35
N ILE A 39 -24.11 -8.80 6.84
CA ILE A 39 -23.14 -7.93 7.51
C ILE A 39 -23.38 -8.05 9.01
N PRO A 40 -22.45 -8.64 9.79
CA PRO A 40 -22.57 -8.71 11.24
C PRO A 40 -22.63 -7.31 11.87
N ASP A 41 -23.40 -7.16 12.94
CA ASP A 41 -23.53 -5.86 13.62
C ASP A 41 -22.19 -5.33 14.13
N GLN A 42 -21.30 -6.20 14.60
CA GLN A 42 -19.95 -5.80 15.00
C GLN A 42 -19.17 -5.16 13.84
N GLN A 43 -19.21 -5.76 12.64
CA GLN A 43 -18.55 -5.21 11.46
C GLN A 43 -19.15 -3.85 11.07
N LEU A 44 -20.46 -3.72 11.21
CA LEU A 44 -21.16 -2.48 10.91
C LEU A 44 -20.78 -1.37 11.90
N ASP A 45 -20.71 -1.66 13.19
CA ASP A 45 -20.35 -0.69 14.23
C ASP A 45 -18.90 -0.22 14.05
N GLU A 46 -17.97 -1.13 13.77
CA GLU A 46 -16.59 -0.76 13.42
C GLU A 46 -16.52 0.11 12.17
N SER A 47 -17.37 -0.16 11.16
CA SER A 47 -17.43 0.62 9.94
C SER A 47 -17.99 2.03 10.19
N MET A 48 -19.00 2.15 11.07
CA MET A 48 -19.51 3.43 11.53
C MET A 48 -18.45 4.23 12.28
N THR A 49 -17.68 3.60 13.16
CA THR A 49 -16.56 4.26 13.85
C THR A 49 -15.51 4.77 12.87
N ARG A 50 -15.12 3.96 11.87
CA ARG A 50 -14.17 4.39 10.82
C ARG A 50 -14.72 5.55 9.99
N LEU A 51 -16.02 5.52 9.65
CA LEU A 51 -16.67 6.59 8.92
C LEU A 51 -16.67 7.90 9.71
N ALA A 52 -16.97 7.84 11.01
CA ALA A 52 -16.89 8.99 11.91
C ALA A 52 -15.47 9.56 11.98
N GLN A 53 -14.47 8.70 12.18
CA GLN A 53 -13.06 9.09 12.25
C GLN A 53 -12.57 9.75 10.95
N ARG A 54 -13.02 9.26 9.79
CA ARG A 54 -12.69 9.87 8.49
C ARG A 54 -13.24 11.29 8.36
N ASN A 55 -14.33 11.61 9.05
CA ASN A 55 -14.88 12.96 9.15
C ASN A 55 -14.29 13.77 10.31
N GLY A 56 -13.26 13.25 10.99
CA GLY A 56 -12.64 13.91 12.14
C GLY A 56 -13.51 13.94 13.40
N LEU A 57 -14.55 13.09 13.48
CA LEU A 57 -15.51 13.04 14.57
C LEU A 57 -15.39 11.73 15.35
N SER A 58 -15.72 11.77 16.64
CA SER A 58 -16.04 10.55 17.39
C SER A 58 -17.38 9.98 16.93
N LEU A 59 -17.67 8.71 17.24
CA LEU A 59 -18.96 8.09 16.89
C LEU A 59 -20.14 8.84 17.52
N GLU A 60 -20.00 9.29 18.77
CA GLU A 60 -21.02 10.07 19.47
C GLU A 60 -21.25 11.43 18.79
N GLN A 61 -20.17 12.13 18.42
CA GLN A 61 -20.25 13.41 17.71
C GLN A 61 -20.85 13.24 16.31
N PHE A 62 -20.51 12.16 15.62
CA PHE A 62 -21.05 11.84 14.31
C PHE A 62 -22.56 11.60 14.36
N ARG A 63 -23.06 10.90 15.38
CA ARG A 63 -24.50 10.73 15.60
C ARG A 63 -25.20 12.08 15.79
N VAL A 64 -24.64 12.96 16.63
CA VAL A 64 -25.21 14.30 16.84
C VAL A 64 -25.21 15.11 15.55
N ALA A 65 -24.13 15.04 14.76
CA ALA A 65 -24.03 15.74 13.48
C ALA A 65 -25.07 15.26 12.45
N LEU A 66 -25.35 13.95 12.40
CA LEU A 66 -26.41 13.39 11.56
C LEU A 66 -27.81 13.88 11.99
N GLU A 67 -28.09 13.86 13.29
CA GLU A 67 -29.38 14.33 13.81
C GLU A 67 -29.57 15.85 13.52
N GLN A 68 -28.50 16.65 13.58
CA GLN A 68 -28.51 18.07 13.22
C GLN A 68 -28.71 18.32 11.71
N SER A 69 -28.24 17.43 10.84
CA SER A 69 -28.48 17.51 9.40
C SER A 69 -29.85 16.97 8.98
N GLY A 70 -30.66 16.51 9.93
CA GLY A 70 -31.99 15.93 9.70
C GLY A 70 -31.97 14.46 9.31
N GLN A 71 -30.83 13.78 9.42
CA GLN A 71 -30.70 12.35 9.11
C GLN A 71 -30.67 11.52 10.41
N SER A 72 -31.48 10.45 10.45
CA SER A 72 -31.44 9.51 11.57
C SER A 72 -30.19 8.63 11.51
N TYR A 73 -29.53 8.46 12.65
CA TYR A 73 -28.43 7.51 12.80
C TYR A 73 -28.81 6.09 12.39
N ALA A 74 -30.05 5.67 12.66
CA ALA A 74 -30.53 4.34 12.28
C ALA A 74 -30.59 4.17 10.75
N ILE A 75 -31.03 5.20 10.03
CA ILE A 75 -31.08 5.20 8.56
C ILE A 75 -29.67 5.23 7.98
N ALA A 76 -28.77 6.05 8.53
CA ALA A 76 -27.37 6.06 8.09
C ALA A 76 -26.68 4.71 8.31
N ARG A 77 -26.95 4.06 9.45
CA ARG A 77 -26.44 2.72 9.78
C ARG A 77 -26.98 1.66 8.81
N GLU A 78 -28.26 1.74 8.44
CA GLU A 78 -28.83 0.82 7.43
C GLU A 78 -28.24 1.05 6.04
N SER A 79 -28.12 2.30 5.61
CA SER A 79 -27.49 2.65 4.33
C SER A 79 -26.05 2.12 4.25
N LEU A 80 -25.29 2.23 5.34
CA LEU A 80 -23.94 1.65 5.37
C LEU A 80 -23.95 0.13 5.30
N ARG A 81 -24.98 -0.53 5.87
CA ARG A 81 -25.13 -1.98 5.73
C ARG A 81 -25.35 -2.38 4.27
N ASP A 82 -26.20 -1.66 3.57
CA ASP A 82 -26.47 -1.88 2.14
C ASP A 82 -25.20 -1.67 1.30
N ASP A 83 -24.46 -0.59 1.54
CA ASP A 83 -23.18 -0.32 0.88
C ASP A 83 -22.17 -1.45 1.07
N LEU A 84 -22.04 -1.96 2.31
CA LEU A 84 -21.15 -3.08 2.63
C LEU A 84 -21.61 -4.39 1.97
N ALA A 85 -22.92 -4.62 1.87
CA ALA A 85 -23.47 -5.80 1.20
C ALA A 85 -23.17 -5.75 -0.31
N ILE A 86 -23.40 -4.59 -0.95
CA ILE A 86 -23.05 -4.34 -2.35
C ILE A 86 -21.56 -4.56 -2.57
N GLN A 87 -20.70 -3.99 -1.73
CA GLN A 87 -19.26 -4.14 -1.84
C GLN A 87 -18.84 -5.63 -1.80
N ARG A 88 -19.44 -6.42 -0.91
CA ARG A 88 -19.15 -7.86 -0.82
C ARG A 88 -19.61 -8.63 -2.06
N VAL A 89 -20.77 -8.26 -2.62
CA VAL A 89 -21.26 -8.83 -3.88
C VAL A 89 -20.30 -8.51 -5.03
N GLN A 90 -19.84 -7.26 -5.13
CA GLN A 90 -18.89 -6.85 -6.16
C GLN A 90 -17.57 -7.61 -6.04
N GLN A 91 -16.99 -7.71 -4.84
CA GLN A 91 -15.77 -8.48 -4.59
C GLN A 91 -15.93 -9.95 -4.98
N GLY A 92 -17.05 -10.59 -4.57
CA GLY A 92 -17.32 -11.99 -4.90
C GLY A 92 -17.58 -12.25 -6.38
N ASN A 93 -18.15 -11.29 -7.13
CA ASN A 93 -18.31 -11.42 -8.58
C ASN A 93 -17.03 -11.13 -9.35
N VAL A 94 -16.25 -10.13 -8.94
CA VAL A 94 -14.97 -9.77 -9.55
C VAL A 94 -13.99 -10.93 -9.42
N MET A 95 -13.82 -11.50 -8.21
CA MET A 95 -12.93 -12.67 -8.02
C MET A 95 -13.36 -13.90 -8.84
N ARG A 96 -14.66 -14.08 -9.11
CA ARG A 96 -15.15 -15.20 -9.94
C ARG A 96 -14.88 -15.01 -11.44
N ASN A 97 -14.75 -13.76 -11.89
CA ASN A 97 -14.56 -13.43 -13.30
C ASN A 97 -13.09 -13.14 -13.67
N ILE A 98 -12.22 -12.88 -12.68
CA ILE A 98 -10.78 -12.75 -12.90
C ILE A 98 -10.19 -14.15 -13.07
N ASN A 99 -9.83 -14.50 -14.30
CA ASN A 99 -8.99 -15.65 -14.62
C ASN A 99 -7.70 -15.11 -15.22
N ILE A 100 -6.59 -15.21 -14.47
CA ILE A 100 -5.27 -14.83 -14.97
C ILE A 100 -4.65 -16.09 -15.57
N THR A 101 -4.35 -16.06 -16.85
CA THR A 101 -3.71 -17.17 -17.56
C THR A 101 -2.19 -17.15 -17.34
N GLU A 102 -1.53 -18.30 -17.45
CA GLU A 102 -0.06 -18.37 -17.43
C GLU A 102 0.56 -17.47 -18.50
N GLN A 103 -0.09 -17.37 -19.67
CA GLN A 103 0.36 -16.50 -20.75
C GLN A 103 0.30 -15.01 -20.40
N GLU A 104 -0.70 -14.55 -19.64
CA GLU A 104 -0.76 -13.16 -19.15
C GLU A 104 0.33 -12.88 -18.11
N ILE A 105 0.67 -13.88 -17.29
CA ILE A 105 1.78 -13.80 -16.33
C ILE A 105 3.10 -13.67 -17.09
N ASP A 106 3.35 -14.54 -18.07
CA ASP A 106 4.56 -14.52 -18.89
C ASP A 106 4.70 -13.20 -19.65
N ASN A 107 3.59 -12.72 -20.24
CA ASN A 107 3.56 -11.42 -20.92
C ASN A 107 3.87 -10.27 -19.96
N PHE A 108 3.34 -10.29 -18.74
CA PHE A 108 3.62 -9.28 -17.73
C PHE A 108 5.08 -9.33 -17.26
N LEU A 109 5.62 -10.52 -16.99
CA LEU A 109 7.01 -10.71 -16.57
C LEU A 109 8.02 -10.27 -17.65
N ALA A 110 7.63 -10.32 -18.92
CA ALA A 110 8.42 -9.81 -20.04
C ALA A 110 8.32 -8.28 -20.24
N THR A 111 7.52 -7.57 -19.43
CA THR A 111 7.49 -6.09 -19.44
C THR A 111 8.61 -5.52 -18.58
N GLU A 112 9.03 -4.29 -18.85
CA GLU A 112 10.05 -3.58 -18.06
C GLU A 112 9.65 -3.44 -16.58
N GLU A 113 8.34 -3.29 -16.29
CA GLU A 113 7.79 -3.31 -14.93
C GLU A 113 7.92 -4.69 -14.28
N GLY A 114 7.62 -5.76 -15.01
CA GLY A 114 7.77 -7.15 -14.54
C GLY A 114 9.23 -7.53 -14.28
N GLU A 115 10.13 -7.14 -15.17
CA GLU A 115 11.58 -7.30 -15.00
C GLU A 115 12.09 -6.52 -13.79
N THR A 116 11.60 -5.31 -13.56
CA THR A 116 11.97 -4.49 -12.39
C THR A 116 11.48 -5.08 -11.08
N LEU A 117 10.25 -5.59 -11.04
CA LEU A 117 9.69 -6.22 -9.85
C LEU A 117 10.34 -7.57 -9.51
N THR A 118 10.91 -8.25 -10.51
CA THR A 118 11.58 -9.54 -10.34
C THR A 118 13.11 -9.44 -10.33
N GLN A 119 13.65 -8.21 -10.42
CA GLN A 119 15.09 -7.99 -10.29
C GLN A 119 15.57 -8.45 -8.92
N PRO A 120 16.71 -9.18 -8.86
CA PRO A 120 17.27 -9.61 -7.59
C PRO A 120 17.63 -8.40 -6.73
N GLU A 121 17.05 -8.32 -5.54
CA GLU A 121 17.41 -7.33 -4.53
C GLU A 121 18.67 -7.79 -3.80
N TYR A 122 19.71 -6.94 -3.79
CA TYR A 122 20.94 -7.20 -3.06
C TYR A 122 21.00 -6.37 -1.80
N ARG A 123 21.25 -7.02 -0.65
CA ARG A 123 21.67 -6.34 0.56
C ARG A 123 23.20 -6.31 0.59
N VAL A 124 23.78 -5.14 0.33
CA VAL A 124 25.23 -4.94 0.33
C VAL A 124 25.66 -4.33 1.66
N VAL A 125 26.74 -4.86 2.22
CA VAL A 125 27.51 -4.23 3.30
C VAL A 125 28.82 -3.72 2.72
N GLN A 126 29.25 -2.53 3.12
CA GLN A 126 30.47 -1.90 2.61
C GLN A 126 31.37 -1.45 3.76
N ALA A 127 32.67 -1.46 3.50
CA ALA A 127 33.68 -0.89 4.36
C ALA A 127 34.71 -0.20 3.48
N LEU A 128 35.01 1.05 3.78
CA LEU A 128 35.90 1.92 3.03
C LEU A 128 37.05 2.38 3.92
N LEU A 129 38.27 2.14 3.47
CA LEU A 129 39.46 2.75 4.05
C LEU A 129 39.86 3.97 3.22
N SER A 130 39.64 5.16 3.78
CA SER A 130 39.88 6.42 3.07
C SER A 130 41.38 6.69 2.88
N THR A 131 41.76 7.22 1.70
CA THR A 131 43.11 7.68 1.36
C THR A 131 43.08 9.10 0.81
N SER A 132 44.14 9.89 1.04
CA SER A 132 44.30 11.25 0.50
C SER A 132 45.19 11.28 -0.74
N ARG A 133 45.03 12.28 -1.62
CA ARG A 133 45.85 12.44 -2.85
C ARG A 133 47.32 12.77 -2.57
N ASN A 134 47.62 13.35 -1.41
CA ASN A 134 48.98 13.73 -1.01
C ASN A 134 49.55 12.77 0.06
N GLU A 135 48.95 11.59 0.22
CA GLU A 135 49.40 10.60 1.19
C GLU A 135 50.69 9.92 0.71
N ASP A 136 51.58 9.60 1.65
CA ASP A 136 52.86 8.96 1.32
C ASP A 136 52.59 7.58 0.67
N ALA A 137 53.32 7.27 -0.41
CA ALA A 137 53.20 6.01 -1.12
C ALA A 137 53.44 4.79 -0.20
N LEU A 138 54.29 4.93 0.82
CA LEU A 138 54.51 3.90 1.83
C LEU A 138 53.25 3.67 2.67
N VAL A 139 52.58 4.74 3.09
CA VAL A 139 51.34 4.66 3.91
C VAL A 139 50.19 4.07 3.09
N VAL A 140 50.08 4.42 1.80
CA VAL A 140 49.09 3.81 0.89
C VAL A 140 49.34 2.30 0.76
N ALA A 141 50.60 1.89 0.59
CA ALA A 141 50.95 0.47 0.52
C ALA A 141 50.68 -0.29 1.84
N GLU A 142 50.80 0.37 3.00
CA GLU A 142 50.40 -0.21 4.28
C GLU A 142 48.88 -0.36 4.42
N LYS A 143 48.11 0.64 3.95
CA LYS A 143 46.64 0.58 3.92
C LYS A 143 46.13 -0.52 3.00
N GLU A 144 46.72 -0.69 1.83
CA GLU A 144 46.37 -1.76 0.87
C GLU A 144 46.59 -3.14 1.49
N ARG A 145 47.77 -3.37 2.09
CA ARG A 145 48.05 -4.63 2.81
C ARG A 145 47.04 -4.89 3.93
N PHE A 146 46.68 -3.87 4.69
CA PHE A 146 45.69 -4.02 5.75
C PHE A 146 44.30 -4.42 5.21
N VAL A 147 43.87 -3.84 4.08
CA VAL A 147 42.62 -4.24 3.42
C VAL A 147 42.69 -5.68 2.92
N ASP A 148 43.81 -6.09 2.32
CA ASP A 148 44.01 -7.46 1.83
C ASP A 148 43.97 -8.49 2.97
N ASP A 149 44.59 -8.19 4.11
CA ASP A 149 44.58 -9.05 5.29
C ASP A 149 43.17 -9.21 5.88
N VAL A 150 42.42 -8.10 5.95
CA VAL A 150 41.02 -8.11 6.40
C VAL A 150 40.14 -8.88 5.42
N LEU A 151 40.34 -8.70 4.12
CA LEU A 151 39.62 -9.43 3.08
C LEU A 151 39.90 -10.94 3.16
N ALA A 152 41.16 -11.34 3.36
CA ALA A 152 41.53 -12.74 3.54
C ALA A 152 40.84 -13.35 4.77
N THR A 153 40.71 -12.58 5.84
CA THR A 153 40.01 -12.98 7.07
C THR A 153 38.51 -13.20 6.81
N VAL A 154 37.86 -12.30 6.07
CA VAL A 154 36.46 -12.47 5.62
C VAL A 154 36.30 -13.72 4.74
N GLN A 155 37.21 -13.92 3.78
CA GLN A 155 37.19 -15.09 2.88
C GLN A 155 37.42 -16.41 3.62
N SER A 156 38.12 -16.38 4.75
CA SER A 156 38.35 -17.55 5.61
C SER A 156 37.16 -17.93 6.51
N GLY A 157 36.11 -17.11 6.54
CA GLY A 157 34.85 -17.40 7.23
C GLY A 157 34.52 -16.49 8.42
N THR A 158 35.36 -15.49 8.71
CA THR A 158 35.04 -14.50 9.75
C THR A 158 33.90 -13.58 9.28
N PRO A 159 32.89 -13.27 10.12
CA PRO A 159 31.83 -12.35 9.76
C PRO A 159 32.36 -10.97 9.33
N PHE A 160 31.75 -10.38 8.29
CA PHE A 160 32.19 -9.09 7.73
C PHE A 160 32.24 -7.98 8.79
N GLU A 161 31.19 -7.84 9.60
CA GLU A 161 31.07 -6.82 10.66
C GLU A 161 32.20 -6.93 11.69
N GLU A 162 32.61 -8.16 12.01
CA GLU A 162 33.71 -8.43 12.95
C GLU A 162 35.06 -8.08 12.30
N ALA A 163 35.30 -8.51 11.06
CA ALA A 163 36.55 -8.27 10.36
C ALA A 163 36.85 -6.77 10.14
N VAL A 164 35.82 -5.96 9.90
CA VAL A 164 35.98 -4.50 9.64
C VAL A 164 35.92 -3.65 10.92
N SER A 165 35.59 -4.24 12.08
CA SER A 165 35.56 -3.54 13.38
C SER A 165 36.95 -3.22 13.96
N ILE A 166 38.01 -3.68 13.29
CA ILE A 166 39.39 -3.49 13.70
C ILE A 166 39.74 -1.99 13.63
N THR A 167 40.26 -1.45 14.73
CA THR A 167 40.55 -0.01 14.89
C THR A 167 42.03 0.34 14.78
N GLN A 168 42.91 -0.65 14.58
CA GLN A 168 44.36 -0.47 14.44
C GLN A 168 44.92 -1.42 13.38
N PRO A 169 45.88 -0.98 12.53
CA PRO A 169 46.46 0.36 12.44
C PRO A 169 45.54 1.39 11.76
N PHE A 170 44.49 0.96 11.07
CA PHE A 170 43.56 1.85 10.35
C PHE A 170 42.10 1.53 10.68
N VAL A 171 41.21 2.52 10.47
CA VAL A 171 39.78 2.43 10.76
C VAL A 171 39.00 2.46 9.46
N PHE A 172 38.09 1.49 9.27
CA PHE A 172 37.13 1.50 8.18
C PHE A 172 35.98 2.47 8.45
N SER A 173 35.42 3.00 7.38
CA SER A 173 34.24 3.86 7.38
C SER A 173 33.22 3.31 6.37
N GLY A 174 31.92 3.37 6.63
CA GLY A 174 30.90 2.85 5.70
C GLY A 174 29.68 2.30 6.38
#